data_AF-A0A7J9NBA6-F1
#
_entry.id   AF-A0A7J9NBA6-F1
#
_cell.length_a   1.000
_cell.length_b   1.000
_cell.length_c   1.000
_cell.angle_alpha   90.00
_cell.angle_beta   90.00
_cell.angle_gamma   90.00
#
_symmetry.space_group_name_H-M   'P 1'
#
loop_
_entity.id
_entity.type
_entity.pdbx_description
1 polymer ?
#
loop_
_entity_poly.entity_id
_entity_poly.type
_entity_poly.pdbx_seq_one_letter_code
_entity_poly.pdbx_strand_id
1 'polypeptide(L)'
;MSVPRFIVLKSSGTETYLGYKHDNGKYNGYAEFTEPTVVSANAKFEVEFAKDGLVHIRSCTNNKYLERTHNPSITGKPDEEYWITITADKPEEDRSTESCTLFEPILKDSVYKNFRFVHVQSGCYLCLWPLATSELGRGVLANNKNVADNGNDIFEVIDWESLVILPRYVAFKGNNDMFLRLSQVEGHPYLEFSSTDVCAGSVPMEVFYMKNGDIRIKPVSSDKFWRRSPN
;
A
#
# COMPACT_ATOMS: atom_id res chain seq x y z
N MET A 1 -15.97 0.15 -14.02
CA MET A 1 -15.56 0.30 -12.60
C MET A 1 -14.13 0.83 -12.65
N SER A 2 -13.90 2.04 -12.14
CA SER A 2 -12.60 2.72 -12.23
C SER A 2 -11.71 2.34 -11.05
N VAL A 3 -10.39 2.46 -11.24
CA VAL A 3 -9.40 2.41 -10.15
C VAL A 3 -9.67 3.57 -9.17
N PRO A 4 -9.57 3.39 -7.85
CA PRO A 4 -9.69 4.50 -6.89
C PRO A 4 -8.62 5.57 -7.11
N ARG A 5 -8.88 6.81 -6.64
CA ARG A 5 -7.91 7.91 -6.76
C ARG A 5 -6.66 7.66 -5.92
N PHE A 6 -6.81 7.17 -4.69
CA PHE A 6 -5.68 6.80 -3.85
C PHE A 6 -5.68 5.30 -3.63
N ILE A 7 -4.57 4.66 -3.97
CA ILE A 7 -4.47 3.20 -3.97
C ILE A 7 -3.27 2.72 -3.16
N VAL A 8 -3.39 1.48 -2.69
CA VAL A 8 -2.27 0.62 -2.32
C VAL A 8 -2.28 -0.59 -3.25
N LEU A 9 -1.09 -1.00 -3.70
CA LEU A 9 -0.92 -2.18 -4.53
C LEU A 9 -0.34 -3.32 -3.72
N LYS A 10 -0.96 -4.49 -3.83
CA LYS A 10 -0.50 -5.74 -3.22
C LYS A 10 -0.47 -6.83 -4.27
N SER A 11 0.54 -7.70 -4.23
CA SER A 11 0.63 -8.88 -5.09
C SER A 11 0.37 -10.15 -4.27
N SER A 12 -0.28 -11.15 -4.88
CA SER A 12 -0.58 -12.43 -4.22
C SER A 12 0.67 -13.20 -3.79
N GLY A 13 1.81 -12.96 -4.45
CA GLY A 13 3.09 -13.59 -4.13
C GLY A 13 3.78 -13.06 -2.87
N THR A 14 3.17 -12.11 -2.14
CA THR A 14 3.81 -11.46 -0.99
C THR A 14 2.81 -10.92 0.04
N GLU A 15 3.22 -10.87 1.31
CA GLU A 15 2.46 -10.23 2.40
C GLU A 15 2.72 -8.71 2.53
N THR A 16 3.64 -8.18 1.72
CA THR A 16 4.04 -6.76 1.71
C THR A 16 3.36 -6.00 0.59
N TYR A 17 3.41 -4.68 0.68
CA TYR A 17 2.79 -3.76 -0.27
C TYR A 17 3.85 -3.10 -1.15
N LEU A 18 3.43 -2.62 -2.31
CA LEU A 18 4.30 -1.88 -3.21
C LEU A 18 4.73 -0.58 -2.52
N GLY A 19 6.02 -0.28 -2.59
CA GLY A 19 6.57 1.04 -2.35
C GLY A 19 7.70 1.29 -3.32
N TYR A 20 8.66 2.09 -2.91
CA TYR A 20 9.93 2.23 -3.61
C TYR A 20 11.07 1.97 -2.63
N LYS A 21 12.16 1.44 -3.17
CA LYS A 21 13.39 1.26 -2.43
C LYS A 21 13.96 2.64 -2.09
N HIS A 22 14.10 2.92 -0.80
CA HIS A 22 14.47 4.23 -0.26
C HIS A 22 15.81 4.19 0.49
N ASP A 23 16.79 3.46 -0.04
CA ASP A 23 18.15 3.46 0.51
C ASP A 23 19.10 4.30 -0.36
N ASN A 24 20.30 4.58 0.14
CA ASN A 24 21.35 5.23 -0.65
C ASN A 24 22.08 4.24 -1.56
N GLY A 25 21.44 3.12 -1.91
CA GLY A 25 22.00 2.04 -2.70
C GLY A 25 21.77 2.21 -4.20
N LYS A 26 22.29 1.24 -4.97
CA LYS A 26 22.23 1.20 -6.43
C LYS A 26 20.81 1.23 -7.00
N TYR A 27 19.85 0.66 -6.27
CA TYR A 27 18.47 0.50 -6.71
C TYR A 27 17.52 1.50 -6.04
N ASN A 28 18.03 2.61 -5.52
CA ASN A 28 17.18 3.68 -4.99
C ASN A 28 16.13 4.11 -6.04
N GLY A 29 14.88 4.25 -5.60
CA GLY A 29 13.75 4.60 -6.45
C GLY A 29 13.12 3.43 -7.21
N TYR A 30 13.69 2.22 -7.19
CA TYR A 30 13.06 1.06 -7.82
C TYR A 30 11.78 0.67 -7.08
N ALA A 31 10.73 0.33 -7.84
CA ALA A 31 9.49 -0.16 -7.29
C ALA A 31 9.71 -1.55 -6.68
N GLU A 32 9.33 -1.73 -5.41
CA GLU A 32 9.59 -2.96 -4.67
C GLU A 32 8.45 -3.27 -3.70
N PHE A 33 8.07 -4.55 -3.59
CA PHE A 33 7.11 -5.00 -2.58
C PHE A 33 7.78 -5.27 -1.25
N THR A 34 8.08 -4.22 -0.49
CA THR A 34 8.73 -4.29 0.82
C THR A 34 7.99 -3.57 1.93
N GLU A 35 6.96 -2.78 1.60
CA GLU A 35 6.23 -2.02 2.61
C GLU A 35 5.48 -2.97 3.56
N PRO A 36 5.70 -2.86 4.88
CA PRO A 36 5.25 -3.89 5.83
C PRO A 36 3.75 -3.83 6.14
N THR A 37 3.11 -2.69 5.91
CA THR A 37 1.70 -2.46 6.27
C THR A 37 0.97 -1.70 5.18
N VAL A 38 -0.34 -1.94 5.04
CA VAL A 38 -1.17 -1.23 4.05
C VAL A 38 -1.21 0.28 4.29
N VAL A 39 -0.98 0.72 5.53
CA VAL A 39 -0.97 2.14 5.93
C VAL A 39 0.43 2.76 5.91
N SER A 40 1.43 2.06 5.40
CA SER A 40 2.77 2.62 5.18
C SER A 40 2.68 3.87 4.30
N ALA A 41 3.35 4.96 4.69
CA ALA A 41 3.32 6.21 3.93
C ALA A 41 3.76 6.01 2.46
N ASN A 42 4.83 5.23 2.27
CA ASN A 42 5.39 4.89 0.95
C ASN A 42 4.52 3.94 0.12
N ALA A 43 3.52 3.30 0.74
CA ALA A 43 2.60 2.41 0.05
C ALA A 43 1.42 3.16 -0.60
N LYS A 44 1.28 4.45 -0.33
CA LYS A 44 0.22 5.29 -0.87
C LYS A 44 0.59 5.86 -2.24
N PHE A 45 -0.22 5.54 -3.23
CA PHE A 45 -0.12 6.11 -4.57
C PHE A 45 -1.38 6.89 -4.94
N GLU A 46 -1.21 7.95 -5.72
CA GLU A 46 -2.29 8.67 -6.39
C GLU A 46 -2.36 8.23 -7.85
N VAL A 47 -3.57 7.90 -8.29
CA VAL A 47 -3.93 7.57 -9.65
C VAL A 47 -4.46 8.83 -10.31
N GLU A 48 -3.74 9.32 -11.31
CA GLU A 48 -4.12 10.49 -12.09
C GLU A 48 -4.63 10.01 -13.45
N PHE A 49 -5.90 10.27 -13.73
CA PHE A 49 -6.53 9.83 -14.98
C PHE A 49 -6.05 10.65 -16.17
N ALA A 50 -5.62 9.95 -17.21
CA ALA A 50 -5.33 10.49 -18.53
C ALA A 50 -6.50 10.20 -19.50
N LYS A 51 -6.32 10.53 -20.78
CA LYS A 51 -7.30 10.22 -21.82
C LYS A 51 -7.48 8.71 -22.00
N ASP A 52 -8.65 8.33 -22.52
CA ASP A 52 -8.99 6.94 -22.90
C ASP A 52 -8.98 5.92 -21.74
N GLY A 53 -9.11 6.38 -20.49
CA GLY A 53 -9.09 5.50 -19.31
C GLY A 53 -7.69 5.03 -18.89
N LEU A 54 -6.65 5.60 -19.51
CA LEU A 54 -5.26 5.43 -19.08
C LEU A 54 -5.00 6.20 -17.80
N VAL A 55 -3.93 5.83 -17.09
CA VAL A 55 -3.57 6.45 -15.82
C VAL A 55 -2.08 6.70 -15.70
N HIS A 56 -1.72 7.73 -14.97
CA HIS A 56 -0.43 7.84 -14.31
C HIS A 56 -0.57 7.37 -12.86
N ILE A 57 0.52 6.82 -12.31
CA ILE A 57 0.57 6.40 -10.91
C ILE A 57 1.71 7.17 -10.26
N ARG A 58 1.40 8.00 -9.28
CA ARG A 58 2.36 8.84 -8.55
C ARG A 58 2.46 8.41 -7.09
N SER A 59 3.67 8.27 -6.57
CA SER A 59 3.85 8.08 -5.13
C SER A 59 3.50 9.35 -4.36
N CYS A 60 2.65 9.21 -3.33
CA CYS A 60 2.29 10.33 -2.47
C CYS A 60 3.43 10.76 -1.54
N THR A 61 4.47 9.93 -1.33
CA THR A 61 5.60 10.29 -0.46
C THR A 61 6.61 11.17 -1.19
N ASN A 62 7.10 10.74 -2.36
CA ASN A 62 8.18 11.43 -3.07
C ASN A 62 7.68 12.30 -4.25
N ASN A 63 6.38 12.28 -4.53
CA ASN A 63 5.74 12.98 -5.66
C ASN A 63 6.34 12.62 -7.03
N LYS A 64 6.91 11.42 -7.18
CA LYS A 64 7.42 10.91 -8.45
C LYS A 64 6.46 9.90 -9.05
N TYR A 65 6.45 9.85 -10.38
CA TYR A 65 5.63 8.94 -11.16
C TYR A 65 6.33 7.62 -11.40
N LEU A 66 5.54 6.57 -11.54
CA LEU A 66 6.01 5.29 -12.05
C LEU A 66 6.46 5.47 -13.50
N GLU A 67 7.66 4.98 -13.81
CA GLU A 67 8.21 4.94 -15.16
C GLU A 67 8.91 3.61 -15.42
N ARG A 68 9.08 3.27 -16.69
CA ARG A 68 9.81 2.08 -17.11
C ARG A 68 11.27 2.44 -17.39
N THR A 69 12.20 1.81 -16.68
CA THR A 69 13.64 2.02 -16.83
C THR A 69 14.33 0.80 -17.41
N HIS A 70 15.17 0.99 -18.42
CA HIS A 70 16.06 -0.05 -18.94
C HIS A 70 17.31 -0.18 -18.05
N ASN A 71 17.51 -1.36 -17.48
CA ASN A 71 18.67 -1.74 -16.69
C ASN A 71 19.01 -3.23 -16.88
N PRO A 72 19.78 -3.58 -17.92
CA PRO A 72 20.17 -4.97 -18.18
C PRO A 72 21.16 -5.54 -17.14
N SER A 73 21.80 -4.66 -16.35
CA SER A 73 22.85 -5.06 -15.40
C SER A 73 22.32 -5.60 -14.06
N ILE A 74 21.00 -5.66 -13.84
CA ILE A 74 20.43 -6.21 -12.60
C ILE A 74 20.60 -7.73 -12.55
N THR A 75 20.30 -8.40 -13.67
CA THR A 75 20.21 -9.87 -13.75
C THR A 75 21.15 -10.42 -14.82
N GLY A 76 21.56 -9.60 -15.78
CA GLY A 76 22.33 -10.02 -16.95
C GLY A 76 21.54 -10.87 -17.94
N LYS A 77 20.21 -10.98 -17.78
CA LYS A 77 19.34 -11.78 -18.64
C LYS A 77 18.51 -10.89 -19.57
N PRO A 78 18.43 -11.20 -20.87
CA PRO A 78 17.70 -10.38 -21.85
C PRO A 78 16.20 -10.21 -21.57
N ASP A 79 15.59 -11.16 -20.87
CA ASP A 79 14.17 -11.14 -20.50
C ASP A 79 13.88 -10.44 -19.16
N GLU A 80 14.91 -9.87 -18.50
CA GLU A 80 14.79 -9.22 -17.19
C GLU A 80 15.49 -7.83 -17.15
N GLU A 81 15.36 -7.06 -18.23
CA GLU A 81 16.07 -5.78 -18.43
C GLU A 81 15.27 -4.51 -18.13
N TYR A 82 13.94 -4.53 -18.16
CA TYR A 82 13.09 -3.35 -17.96
C TYR A 82 12.33 -3.45 -16.64
N TRP A 83 12.57 -2.47 -15.78
CA TRP A 83 12.08 -2.41 -14.42
C TRP A 83 11.20 -1.18 -14.23
N ILE A 84 10.29 -1.22 -13.27
CA ILE A 84 9.56 -0.03 -12.85
C ILE A 84 10.33 0.68 -11.76
N THR A 85 10.48 1.98 -11.94
CA THR A 85 11.05 2.91 -10.97
C THR A 85 10.00 3.99 -10.63
N ILE A 86 10.19 4.67 -9.52
CA ILE A 86 9.31 5.72 -8.99
C ILE A 86 10.14 6.99 -8.91
N THR A 87 10.60 7.46 -10.08
CA THR A 87 11.63 8.50 -10.23
C THR A 87 11.24 9.64 -11.18
N ALA A 88 10.25 9.45 -12.06
CA ALA A 88 9.83 10.49 -13.00
C ALA A 88 9.27 11.73 -12.29
N ASP A 89 9.76 12.92 -12.68
CA ASP A 89 9.36 14.21 -12.07
C ASP A 89 7.97 14.70 -12.49
N LYS A 90 7.52 14.29 -13.68
CA LYS A 90 6.30 14.77 -14.33
C LYS A 90 5.63 13.63 -15.11
N PRO A 91 4.32 13.72 -15.38
CA PRO A 91 3.67 12.80 -16.31
C PRO A 91 4.23 13.00 -17.73
N GLU A 92 4.33 11.90 -18.49
CA GLU A 92 4.73 11.88 -19.89
C GLU A 92 3.74 11.00 -20.66
N GLU A 93 3.01 11.61 -21.60
CA GLU A 93 1.93 10.97 -22.35
C GLU A 93 2.35 10.57 -23.78
N ASP A 94 3.55 10.96 -24.25
CA ASP A 94 4.04 10.53 -25.55
C ASP A 94 4.32 9.03 -25.56
N ARG A 95 3.35 8.30 -26.15
CA ARG A 95 3.36 6.83 -26.30
C ARG A 95 4.51 6.30 -27.17
N SER A 96 5.28 7.16 -27.83
CA SER A 96 6.46 6.76 -28.59
C SER A 96 7.76 6.77 -27.78
N THR A 97 7.76 7.40 -26.60
CA THR A 97 8.97 7.58 -25.77
C THR A 97 9.08 6.53 -24.67
N GLU A 98 10.29 6.07 -24.38
CA GLU A 98 10.51 5.10 -23.29
C GLU A 98 10.19 5.67 -21.91
N SER A 99 10.26 7.00 -21.75
CA SER A 99 9.90 7.73 -20.54
C SER A 99 8.39 7.89 -20.34
N CYS A 100 7.56 7.33 -21.22
CA CYS A 100 6.11 7.32 -21.06
C CYS A 100 5.72 6.80 -19.67
N THR A 101 4.83 7.50 -18.97
CA THR A 101 4.36 7.13 -17.62
C THR A 101 2.91 6.68 -17.62
N LEU A 102 2.35 6.40 -18.79
CA LEU A 102 0.99 5.91 -18.95
C LEU A 102 0.92 4.40 -18.70
N PHE A 103 -0.07 4.01 -17.91
CA PHE A 103 -0.45 2.62 -17.70
C PHE A 103 -1.93 2.40 -18.05
N GLU A 104 -2.24 1.25 -18.60
CA GLU A 104 -3.61 0.79 -18.80
C GLU A 104 -4.01 -0.18 -17.67
N PRO A 105 -4.98 0.18 -16.82
CA PRO A 105 -5.50 -0.71 -15.80
C PRO A 105 -6.56 -1.66 -16.38
N ILE A 106 -6.31 -2.97 -16.31
CA ILE A 106 -7.23 -4.00 -16.81
C ILE A 106 -7.83 -4.76 -15.62
N LEU A 107 -9.14 -4.60 -15.41
CA LEU A 107 -9.86 -5.31 -14.34
C LEU A 107 -9.90 -6.82 -14.62
N LYS A 108 -9.39 -7.61 -13.68
CA LYS A 108 -9.42 -9.09 -13.72
C LYS A 108 -10.52 -9.67 -12.84
N ASP A 109 -10.69 -9.14 -11.64
CA ASP A 109 -11.70 -9.60 -10.69
C ASP A 109 -12.33 -8.41 -9.96
N SER A 110 -13.65 -8.26 -10.07
CA SER A 110 -14.39 -7.16 -9.46
C SER A 110 -14.68 -7.32 -7.96
N VAL A 111 -14.65 -8.56 -7.45
CA VAL A 111 -14.88 -8.90 -6.04
C VAL A 111 -13.64 -8.54 -5.23
N TYR A 112 -12.47 -8.99 -5.69
CA TYR A 112 -11.20 -8.75 -5.01
C TYR A 112 -10.48 -7.48 -5.48
N LYS A 113 -11.09 -6.70 -6.40
CA LYS A 113 -10.47 -5.51 -7.01
C LYS A 113 -9.08 -5.82 -7.57
N ASN A 114 -8.97 -6.94 -8.28
CA ASN A 114 -7.72 -7.35 -8.91
C ASN A 114 -7.58 -6.72 -10.29
N PHE A 115 -6.42 -6.12 -10.55
CA PHE A 115 -6.08 -5.48 -11.81
C PHE A 115 -4.76 -6.00 -12.36
N ARG A 116 -4.61 -5.90 -13.67
CA ARG A 116 -3.30 -5.86 -14.33
C ARG A 116 -3.01 -4.42 -14.73
N PHE A 117 -1.73 -4.06 -14.76
CA PHE A 117 -1.29 -2.78 -15.30
C PHE A 117 -0.36 -3.04 -16.48
N VAL A 118 -0.67 -2.42 -17.62
CA VAL A 118 0.13 -2.53 -18.84
C VAL A 118 0.81 -1.19 -19.09
N HIS A 119 2.14 -1.18 -19.20
CA HIS A 119 2.88 0.01 -19.59
C HIS A 119 2.58 0.34 -21.07
N VAL A 120 2.01 1.52 -21.32
CA VAL A 120 1.36 1.85 -22.60
C VAL A 120 2.35 1.87 -23.77
N GLN A 121 3.53 2.47 -23.61
CA GLN A 121 4.48 2.57 -24.72
C GLN A 121 5.02 1.20 -25.16
N SER A 122 5.24 0.27 -24.23
CA SER A 122 5.82 -1.02 -24.55
C SER A 122 4.80 -2.14 -24.77
N GLY A 123 3.60 -1.97 -24.23
CA GLY A 123 2.59 -3.03 -24.13
C GLY A 123 2.98 -4.14 -23.15
N CYS A 124 3.91 -3.88 -22.23
CA CYS A 124 4.38 -4.89 -21.27
C CYS A 124 3.55 -4.85 -19.99
N TYR A 125 3.22 -6.03 -19.47
CA TYR A 125 2.59 -6.18 -18.17
C TYR A 125 3.58 -5.91 -17.05
N LEU A 126 3.10 -5.26 -16.00
CA LEU A 126 3.83 -5.16 -14.73
C LEU A 126 3.73 -6.49 -14.01
N CYS A 127 4.86 -7.02 -13.56
CA CYS A 127 4.93 -8.30 -12.86
C CYS A 127 5.73 -8.15 -11.57
N LEU A 128 5.25 -8.74 -10.47
CA LEU A 128 6.10 -9.06 -9.32
C LEU A 128 7.24 -9.97 -9.80
N TRP A 129 8.47 -9.54 -9.56
CA TRP A 129 9.65 -10.33 -9.90
C TRP A 129 10.50 -10.61 -8.66
N PRO A 130 10.50 -11.85 -8.16
CA PRO A 130 11.36 -12.22 -7.05
C PRO A 130 12.80 -12.43 -7.54
N LEU A 131 13.73 -11.57 -7.14
CA LEU A 131 15.16 -11.80 -7.38
C LEU A 131 15.78 -12.50 -6.16
N ALA A 132 16.70 -13.41 -6.43
CA ALA A 132 17.56 -14.02 -5.42
C ALA A 132 18.77 -13.12 -5.07
N THR A 133 18.70 -11.81 -5.33
CA THR A 133 19.73 -10.85 -4.94
C THR A 133 19.32 -10.14 -3.66
N SER A 134 20.27 -9.86 -2.77
CA SER A 134 20.00 -9.21 -1.48
C SER A 134 19.54 -7.76 -1.61
N GLU A 135 19.71 -7.14 -2.79
CA GLU A 135 19.55 -5.70 -2.97
C GLU A 135 18.24 -5.29 -3.68
N LEU A 136 17.55 -6.19 -4.39
CA LEU A 136 16.22 -5.91 -4.98
C LEU A 136 15.38 -7.19 -4.96
N GLY A 137 14.89 -7.60 -3.79
CA GLY A 137 14.33 -8.93 -3.60
C GLY A 137 12.97 -9.13 -4.25
N ARG A 138 12.14 -8.08 -4.31
CA ARG A 138 10.74 -8.15 -4.82
C ARG A 138 10.41 -6.98 -5.74
N GLY A 139 11.21 -6.81 -6.78
CA GLY A 139 11.06 -5.73 -7.75
C GLY A 139 9.82 -5.88 -8.65
N VAL A 140 9.58 -4.85 -9.46
CA VAL A 140 8.53 -4.86 -10.50
C VAL A 140 9.18 -4.84 -11.87
N LEU A 141 8.94 -5.89 -12.66
CA LEU A 141 9.45 -6.06 -14.02
C LEU A 141 8.38 -5.67 -15.05
N ALA A 142 8.80 -5.12 -16.19
CA ALA A 142 7.94 -4.75 -17.32
C ALA A 142 8.53 -5.20 -18.68
N ASN A 143 8.87 -6.48 -18.80
CA ASN A 143 9.48 -7.08 -19.98
C ASN A 143 8.52 -7.84 -20.89
N ASN A 144 7.46 -8.42 -20.34
CA ASN A 144 6.64 -9.40 -21.06
C ASN A 144 5.33 -8.76 -21.56
N LYS A 145 4.99 -9.01 -22.82
CA LYS A 145 3.71 -8.60 -23.44
C LYS A 145 2.60 -9.64 -23.27
N ASN A 146 2.91 -10.78 -22.68
CA ASN A 146 1.95 -11.83 -22.37
C ASN A 146 1.64 -11.83 -20.87
N VAL A 147 0.43 -12.26 -20.55
CA VAL A 147 -0.02 -12.52 -19.18
C VAL A 147 0.90 -13.55 -18.52
N ALA A 148 1.20 -13.35 -17.23
CA ALA A 148 2.04 -14.28 -16.47
C ALA A 148 1.24 -15.53 -16.06
N ASP A 149 1.74 -16.72 -16.37
CA ASP A 149 1.07 -17.99 -16.05
C ASP A 149 0.92 -18.23 -14.54
N ASN A 150 1.82 -17.64 -13.74
CA ASN A 150 1.84 -17.76 -12.28
C ASN A 150 1.02 -16.66 -11.57
N GLY A 151 0.42 -15.73 -12.31
CA GLY A 151 -0.36 -14.62 -11.75
C GLY A 151 0.46 -13.50 -11.11
N ASN A 152 1.78 -13.45 -11.31
CA ASN A 152 2.63 -12.36 -10.79
C ASN A 152 2.29 -10.99 -11.38
N ASP A 153 1.50 -10.95 -12.46
CA ASP A 153 1.00 -9.75 -13.13
C ASP A 153 -0.32 -9.22 -12.55
N ILE A 154 -0.84 -9.88 -11.51
CA ILE A 154 -2.11 -9.53 -10.86
C ILE A 154 -1.82 -8.79 -9.56
N PHE A 155 -2.46 -7.63 -9.41
CA PHE A 155 -2.38 -6.80 -8.22
C PHE A 155 -3.76 -6.56 -7.63
N GLU A 156 -3.88 -6.82 -6.33
CA GLU A 156 -5.01 -6.36 -5.51
C GLU A 156 -4.88 -4.84 -5.33
N VAL A 157 -5.90 -4.10 -5.77
CA VAL A 157 -6.00 -2.65 -5.59
C VAL A 157 -6.86 -2.36 -4.37
N ILE A 158 -6.22 -1.83 -3.33
CA ILE A 158 -6.89 -1.43 -2.10
C ILE A 158 -7.15 0.07 -2.17
N ASP A 159 -8.39 0.49 -1.95
CA ASP A 159 -8.76 1.90 -1.86
C ASP A 159 -8.21 2.49 -0.54
N TRP A 160 -7.23 3.39 -0.64
CA TRP A 160 -6.62 4.03 0.53
C TRP A 160 -7.65 4.82 1.34
N GLU A 161 -8.64 5.44 0.69
CA GLU A 161 -9.65 6.26 1.38
C GLU A 161 -10.66 5.40 2.15
N SER A 162 -10.71 4.10 1.87
CA SER A 162 -11.50 3.14 2.65
C SER A 162 -10.83 2.70 3.95
N LEU A 163 -9.53 3.00 4.14
CA LEU A 163 -8.76 2.60 5.31
C LEU A 163 -9.10 3.48 6.52
N VAL A 164 -9.21 2.85 7.69
CA VAL A 164 -9.30 3.58 8.96
C VAL A 164 -7.89 3.82 9.47
N ILE A 165 -7.47 5.09 9.53
CA ILE A 165 -6.15 5.49 10.02
C ILE A 165 -6.29 6.41 11.23
N LEU A 166 -6.08 5.85 12.42
CA LEU A 166 -6.01 6.52 13.71
C LEU A 166 -4.56 6.84 14.15
N PRO A 167 -4.33 7.94 14.89
CA PRO A 167 -3.07 8.17 15.61
C PRO A 167 -2.72 7.02 16.56
N ARG A 168 -1.44 6.87 16.90
CA ARG A 168 -0.98 5.83 17.85
C ARG A 168 -1.67 5.93 19.20
N TYR A 169 -1.88 7.15 19.70
CA TYR A 169 -2.58 7.39 20.97
C TYR A 169 -3.84 8.19 20.71
N VAL A 170 -4.97 7.69 21.22
CA VAL A 170 -6.30 8.29 21.02
C VAL A 170 -7.12 8.24 22.30
N ALA A 171 -8.14 9.10 22.38
CA ALA A 171 -9.23 8.98 23.33
C ALA A 171 -10.55 8.95 22.55
N PHE A 172 -11.49 8.10 22.96
CA PHE A 172 -12.81 8.00 22.34
C PHE A 172 -13.83 8.73 23.19
N LYS A 173 -14.61 9.63 22.59
CA LYS A 173 -15.70 10.34 23.27
C LYS A 173 -17.04 9.79 22.81
N GLY A 174 -17.89 9.43 23.76
CA GLY A 174 -19.22 8.89 23.51
C GLY A 174 -20.22 9.99 23.19
N ASN A 175 -21.42 9.58 22.74
CA ASN A 175 -22.56 10.48 22.56
C ASN A 175 -23.15 11.00 23.88
N ASN A 176 -22.73 10.46 25.02
CA ASN A 176 -23.07 10.93 26.36
C ASN A 176 -22.09 11.99 26.89
N ASP A 177 -21.25 12.54 26.02
CA ASP A 177 -20.20 13.52 26.32
C ASP A 177 -19.06 13.04 27.25
N MET A 178 -18.99 11.74 27.55
CA MET A 178 -17.94 11.15 28.39
C MET A 178 -16.88 10.45 27.55
N PHE A 179 -15.65 10.37 28.07
CA PHE A 179 -14.57 9.59 27.47
C PHE A 179 -14.63 8.11 27.89
N LEU A 180 -14.30 7.25 26.93
CA LEU A 180 -14.13 5.82 27.13
C LEU A 180 -12.91 5.58 28.01
N ARG A 181 -13.08 4.79 29.08
CA ARG A 181 -11.99 4.41 29.99
C ARG A 181 -12.04 2.93 30.31
N LEU A 182 -10.89 2.39 30.73
CA LEU A 182 -10.84 1.12 31.45
C LEU A 182 -11.43 1.31 32.86
N SER A 183 -12.39 0.46 33.20
CA SER A 183 -13.06 0.43 34.51
C SER A 183 -13.13 -1.01 35.03
N GLN A 184 -13.29 -1.15 36.34
CA GLN A 184 -13.53 -2.42 37.01
C GLN A 184 -14.99 -2.45 37.46
N VAL A 185 -15.78 -3.34 36.89
CA VAL A 185 -17.20 -3.54 37.26
C VAL A 185 -17.35 -4.99 37.67
N GLU A 186 -17.84 -5.22 38.89
CA GLU A 186 -18.04 -6.57 39.46
C GLU A 186 -16.78 -7.46 39.39
N GLY A 187 -15.59 -6.87 39.52
CA GLY A 187 -14.30 -7.58 39.48
C GLY A 187 -13.81 -7.92 38.07
N HIS A 188 -14.52 -7.48 37.03
CA HIS A 188 -14.16 -7.68 35.64
C HIS A 188 -13.75 -6.36 34.95
N PRO A 189 -12.74 -6.40 34.06
CA PRO A 189 -12.32 -5.23 33.30
C PRO A 189 -13.30 -4.93 32.16
N TYR A 190 -13.92 -3.76 32.19
CA TYR A 190 -14.81 -3.26 31.13
C TYR A 190 -14.31 -1.93 30.57
N LEU A 191 -14.80 -1.60 29.37
CA LEU A 191 -14.63 -0.27 28.78
C LEU A 191 -15.94 0.48 28.90
N GLU A 192 -15.91 1.66 29.51
CA GLU A 192 -17.11 2.43 29.82
C GLU A 192 -16.91 3.91 29.47
N PHE A 193 -17.93 4.54 28.88
CA PHE A 193 -17.96 5.99 28.66
C PHE A 193 -18.37 6.72 29.95
N SER A 194 -17.43 6.85 30.89
CA SER A 194 -17.70 7.37 32.24
C SER A 194 -16.63 8.33 32.79
N SER A 195 -15.63 8.72 32.00
CA SER A 195 -14.67 9.78 32.41
C SER A 195 -15.05 11.14 31.83
N THR A 196 -15.07 12.20 32.63
CA THR A 196 -15.15 13.59 32.14
C THR A 196 -13.78 14.16 31.79
N ASP A 197 -12.70 13.56 32.28
CA ASP A 197 -11.33 14.01 32.10
C ASP A 197 -10.60 13.15 31.05
N VAL A 198 -10.14 13.78 29.97
CA VAL A 198 -9.37 13.15 28.90
C VAL A 198 -7.96 12.76 29.35
N CYS A 199 -7.42 13.46 30.35
CA CYS A 199 -6.10 13.23 30.91
C CYS A 199 -6.09 12.13 31.99
N ALA A 200 -7.25 11.60 32.37
CA ALA A 200 -7.34 10.51 33.32
C ALA A 200 -6.58 9.29 32.79
N GLY A 201 -5.63 8.74 33.57
CA GLY A 201 -4.71 7.68 33.09
C GLY A 201 -5.35 6.38 32.56
N SER A 202 -6.66 6.19 32.77
CA SER A 202 -7.43 5.05 32.25
C SER A 202 -8.15 5.31 30.92
N VAL A 203 -8.10 6.55 30.41
CA VAL A 203 -8.74 7.00 29.15
C VAL A 203 -7.85 6.82 27.92
N PRO A 204 -6.55 7.15 27.94
CA PRO A 204 -5.70 6.99 26.76
C PRO A 204 -5.68 5.55 26.25
N MET A 205 -5.91 5.40 24.94
CA MET A 205 -5.87 4.13 24.23
C MET A 205 -4.70 4.14 23.25
N GLU A 206 -4.04 3.01 23.11
CA GLU A 206 -2.97 2.78 22.13
C GLU A 206 -3.50 1.91 20.97
N VAL A 207 -3.24 2.37 19.75
CA VAL A 207 -3.64 1.76 18.48
C VAL A 207 -2.45 1.01 17.87
N PHE A 208 -2.69 -0.23 17.45
CA PHE A 208 -1.72 -1.10 16.80
C PHE A 208 -2.26 -1.54 15.44
N TYR A 209 -1.51 -1.27 14.38
CA TYR A 209 -1.83 -1.74 13.03
C TYR A 209 -1.27 -3.13 12.78
N MET A 210 -2.11 -3.99 12.24
CA MET A 210 -1.72 -5.25 11.63
C MET A 210 -1.31 -5.00 10.18
N LYS A 211 -0.55 -5.94 9.59
CA LYS A 211 -0.07 -5.81 8.20
C LYS A 211 -1.20 -5.54 7.19
N ASN A 212 -2.36 -6.17 7.39
CA ASN A 212 -3.54 -6.08 6.52
C ASN A 212 -4.41 -4.81 6.74
N GLY A 213 -4.03 -3.94 7.68
CA GLY A 213 -4.81 -2.76 8.04
C GLY A 213 -5.79 -2.96 9.19
N ASP A 214 -5.97 -4.20 9.68
CA ASP A 214 -6.75 -4.42 10.90
C ASP A 214 -6.11 -3.68 12.08
N ILE A 215 -6.96 -3.18 12.97
CA ILE A 215 -6.53 -2.42 14.14
C ILE A 215 -6.79 -3.23 15.40
N ARG A 216 -5.81 -3.26 16.30
CA ARG A 216 -5.97 -3.68 17.68
C ARG A 216 -5.79 -2.47 18.60
N ILE A 217 -6.63 -2.38 19.62
CA ILE A 217 -6.63 -1.26 20.56
C ILE A 217 -6.45 -1.82 21.97
N LYS A 218 -5.65 -1.15 22.81
CA LYS A 218 -5.56 -1.44 24.25
C LYS A 218 -5.53 -0.13 25.06
N PRO A 219 -6.06 -0.10 26.29
CA PRO A 219 -5.81 1.03 27.19
C PRO A 219 -4.31 1.16 27.47
N VAL A 220 -3.77 2.38 27.53
CA VAL A 220 -2.35 2.60 27.86
C VAL A 220 -2.01 2.06 29.26
N SER A 221 -2.97 2.10 30.18
CA SER A 221 -2.85 1.56 31.53
C SER A 221 -2.92 0.02 31.61
N SER A 222 -2.96 -0.70 30.48
CA SER A 222 -3.07 -2.15 30.44
C SER A 222 -2.31 -2.77 29.25
N ASP A 223 -1.86 -4.01 29.42
CA ASP A 223 -1.30 -4.81 28.33
C ASP A 223 -2.32 -5.72 27.64
N LYS A 224 -3.60 -5.59 28.01
CA LYS A 224 -4.69 -6.38 27.43
C LYS A 224 -5.41 -5.60 26.33
N PHE A 225 -5.52 -6.22 25.16
CA PHE A 225 -6.27 -5.69 24.02
C PHE A 225 -7.77 -5.79 24.23
N TRP A 226 -8.49 -4.87 23.58
CA TRP A 226 -9.93 -4.92 23.45
C TRP A 226 -10.33 -6.24 22.79
N ARG A 227 -11.31 -6.90 23.39
CA ARG A 227 -11.82 -8.17 22.88
C ARG A 227 -13.31 -8.24 23.15
N ARG A 228 -14.07 -8.67 22.16
CA ARG A 228 -15.44 -9.12 22.38
C ARG A 228 -15.40 -10.40 23.22
N SER A 229 -15.86 -10.32 24.46
CA SER A 229 -16.15 -11.49 25.29
C SER A 229 -17.64 -11.74 25.24
N PRO A 230 -18.11 -13.00 25.31
CA PRO A 230 -19.49 -13.26 25.69
C PRO A 230 -19.76 -12.55 27.02
N ASN A 231 -20.91 -11.89 27.09
CA ASN A 231 -21.53 -11.52 28.36
C ASN A 231 -22.24 -12.76 28.90
#